data_AF-A0A536FRB3-F1
#
_entry.id   AF-A0A536FRB3-F1
#
_cell.length_a   1.000
_cell.length_b   1.000
_cell.length_c   1.000
_cell.angle_alpha   90.00
_cell.angle_beta   90.00
_cell.angle_gamma   90.00
#
_symmetry.space_group_name_H-M   'P 1'
#
loop_
_entity.id
_entity.type
_entity.pdbx_description
1 polymer ?
#
loop_
_entity_poly.entity_id
_entity_poly.type
_entity_poly.pdbx_seq_one_letter_code
_entity_poly.pdbx_strand_id
1 'polypeptide(L)'
;MHARKLLTVGLTVASAVAIALPAIGAQAGFEKNSFRQTNLESNIPGMAAFTDPDLRNPWGISASATSPMWVSDNGAGVTTLYRGNGSKVPLTVTIPPGAGSSAGTLGTPTGTVFNGNGTEFRGDRFLFATEDGTIAGWKGAGTVATTEVDNSTPPPGAVYKGLAIGFDGVADHLYVANFRFGTVDVFNADFSQGASFTDPKVADGYAPFNVQNLGGVLYVTFAKQNAERHDDVAGRGHGFVDAFDLHGHLLARLVSHGRLNSPWGLAIAPASFGALAGDLLVGNFGDGHINAYTLDKGNFRAELRDVVTGGPITIDGLWALRVGNGGPAPNGGDPNAVYFTAGINGEQDGLFGTITNAGS
;
A
#
# COMPACT_ATOMS: atom_id res chain seq x y z
N MET A 1 74.44 67.62 33.42
CA MET A 1 75.09 67.18 32.17
C MET A 1 74.01 66.91 31.14
N HIS A 2 74.26 67.44 29.95
CA HIS A 2 73.70 67.25 28.60
C HIS A 2 72.29 66.68 28.34
N ALA A 3 71.60 67.42 27.49
CA ALA A 3 70.30 67.20 26.86
C ALA A 3 70.30 66.09 25.80
N ARG A 4 69.13 65.49 25.53
CA ARG A 4 68.45 65.54 24.21
C ARG A 4 67.07 64.85 24.23
N LYS A 5 66.17 65.46 23.46
CA LYS A 5 64.77 65.15 23.14
C LYS A 5 64.57 63.75 22.54
N LEU A 6 63.34 63.19 22.58
CA LEU A 6 62.42 63.08 21.42
C LEU A 6 61.19 62.17 21.66
N LEU A 7 60.08 62.69 21.14
CA LEU A 7 58.91 62.09 20.48
C LEU A 7 57.84 61.24 21.22
N THR A 8 56.65 61.84 21.20
CA THR A 8 55.29 61.29 21.24
C THR A 8 55.02 60.24 20.14
N VAL A 9 54.18 59.24 20.44
CA VAL A 9 53.01 58.73 19.65
C VAL A 9 52.50 57.44 20.32
N GLY A 10 51.17 57.27 20.43
CA GLY A 10 50.51 56.03 20.86
C GLY A 10 49.01 56.25 21.10
N LEU A 11 48.22 56.43 20.05
CA LEU A 11 47.34 55.41 19.41
C LEU A 11 46.01 55.22 20.16
N THR A 12 44.99 55.98 19.75
CA THR A 12 43.57 55.76 20.09
C THR A 12 43.03 54.57 19.30
N VAL A 13 42.62 53.52 20.01
CA VAL A 13 41.90 52.37 19.43
C VAL A 13 40.41 52.72 19.36
N ALA A 14 39.88 52.92 18.15
CA ALA A 14 38.45 53.02 17.91
C ALA A 14 37.89 51.61 17.67
N SER A 15 37.06 51.12 18.59
CA SER A 15 36.34 49.85 18.44
C SER A 15 35.15 50.04 17.48
N ALA A 16 35.26 49.49 16.27
CA ALA A 16 34.13 49.37 15.36
C ALA A 16 33.28 48.14 15.76
N VAL A 17 32.05 48.37 16.23
CA VAL A 17 31.06 47.32 16.45
C VAL A 17 30.44 46.98 15.10
N ALA A 18 30.80 45.83 14.53
CA ALA A 18 30.14 45.28 13.36
C ALA A 18 28.82 44.62 13.79
N ILE A 19 27.69 45.23 13.44
CA ILE A 19 26.37 44.61 13.57
C ILE A 19 26.25 43.57 12.43
N ALA A 20 26.48 42.30 12.76
CA ALA A 20 26.18 41.20 11.85
C ALA A 20 24.66 40.97 11.83
N LEU A 21 24.02 41.31 10.72
CA LEU A 21 22.66 40.85 10.42
C LEU A 21 22.71 39.33 10.22
N PRO A 22 21.80 38.53 10.79
CA PRO A 22 21.70 37.12 10.45
C PRO A 22 21.30 37.03 8.98
N ALA A 23 22.19 36.44 8.17
CA ALA A 23 21.82 35.99 6.84
C ALA A 23 20.72 34.94 7.02
N ILE A 24 19.49 35.27 6.60
CA ILE A 24 18.44 34.28 6.37
C ILE A 24 19.01 33.37 5.29
N GLY A 25 19.49 32.20 5.70
CA GLY A 25 19.84 31.15 4.77
C GLY A 25 18.58 30.79 4.00
N ALA A 26 18.54 31.15 2.72
CA ALA A 26 17.60 30.56 1.79
C ALA A 26 17.93 29.07 1.69
N GLN A 27 17.29 28.23 2.51
CA GLN A 27 17.12 26.82 2.18
C GLN A 27 16.08 26.74 1.06
N ALA A 28 16.50 27.13 -0.14
CA ALA A 28 15.82 26.78 -1.38
C ALA A 28 16.70 25.75 -2.10
N GLY A 29 16.82 24.58 -1.50
CA GLY A 29 17.10 23.36 -2.24
C GLY A 29 15.79 22.59 -2.24
N PHE A 30 15.06 22.61 -3.35
CA PHE A 30 13.99 21.65 -3.56
C PHE A 30 14.58 20.26 -3.29
N GLU A 31 14.07 19.57 -2.27
CA GLU A 31 14.40 18.18 -2.00
C GLU A 31 14.18 17.41 -3.31
N LYS A 32 15.23 16.74 -3.81
CA LYS A 32 15.25 16.18 -5.17
C LYS A 32 14.18 15.10 -5.46
N ASN A 33 13.28 14.78 -4.51
CA ASN A 33 12.12 13.90 -4.69
C ASN A 33 10.99 14.30 -3.71
N SER A 34 10.31 15.44 -3.97
CA SER A 34 9.09 15.80 -3.25
C SER A 34 7.85 15.30 -3.98
N PHE A 35 6.85 14.85 -3.25
CA PHE A 35 5.64 14.22 -3.76
C PHE A 35 4.40 15.00 -3.31
N ARG A 36 3.33 14.90 -4.08
CA ARG A 36 2.04 15.52 -3.76
C ARG A 36 0.99 14.43 -3.60
N GLN A 37 0.36 14.39 -2.44
CA GLN A 37 -0.89 13.67 -2.25
C GLN A 37 -2.06 14.46 -2.83
N THR A 38 -2.98 13.78 -3.52
CA THR A 38 -4.26 14.33 -3.96
C THR A 38 -5.39 13.40 -3.51
N ASN A 39 -6.33 13.94 -2.75
CA ASN A 39 -7.51 13.22 -2.28
C ASN A 39 -8.57 13.21 -3.38
N LEU A 40 -8.91 12.02 -3.88
CA LEU A 40 -9.82 11.86 -5.02
C LEU A 40 -11.26 11.58 -4.59
N GLU A 41 -11.46 10.61 -3.69
CA GLU A 41 -12.77 10.18 -3.20
C GLU A 41 -12.70 9.88 -1.70
N SER A 42 -13.75 10.21 -0.95
CA SER A 42 -13.89 9.87 0.47
C SER A 42 -15.37 9.77 0.83
N ASN A 43 -15.72 9.00 1.86
CA ASN A 43 -17.08 9.01 2.41
C ASN A 43 -17.38 10.25 3.29
N ILE A 44 -16.38 11.08 3.59
CA ILE A 44 -16.54 12.33 4.35
C ILE A 44 -16.80 13.50 3.39
N PRO A 45 -17.97 14.18 3.48
CA PRO A 45 -18.27 15.33 2.63
C PRO A 45 -17.21 16.44 2.74
N GLY A 46 -16.65 16.84 1.59
CA GLY A 46 -15.65 17.91 1.50
C GLY A 46 -14.20 17.51 1.80
N MET A 47 -13.94 16.24 2.12
CA MET A 47 -12.58 15.71 2.39
C MET A 47 -11.77 15.44 1.10
N ALA A 48 -12.45 15.13 0.01
CA ALA A 48 -11.86 14.79 -1.29
C ALA A 48 -12.64 15.47 -2.44
N ALA A 49 -12.17 15.31 -3.68
CA ALA A 49 -12.82 15.88 -4.85
C ALA A 49 -14.24 15.35 -5.08
N PHE A 50 -14.47 14.08 -4.74
CA PHE A 50 -15.77 13.42 -4.79
C PHE A 50 -16.17 12.92 -3.38
N THR A 51 -17.46 12.60 -3.22
CA THR A 51 -17.95 11.95 -2.00
C THR A 51 -18.75 10.68 -2.31
N ASP A 52 -18.35 9.57 -1.68
CA ASP A 52 -18.98 8.26 -1.82
C ASP A 52 -19.23 7.62 -0.45
N PRO A 53 -20.49 7.52 0.02
CA PRO A 53 -20.82 6.91 1.32
C PRO A 53 -20.41 5.44 1.50
N ASP A 54 -20.17 4.72 0.40
CA ASP A 54 -19.76 3.31 0.41
C ASP A 54 -18.25 3.14 0.69
N LEU A 55 -17.44 4.19 0.47
CA LEU A 55 -15.98 4.14 0.62
C LEU A 55 -15.57 4.14 2.10
N ARG A 56 -15.73 3.02 2.79
CA ARG A 56 -15.43 2.86 4.22
C ARG A 56 -14.35 1.80 4.42
N ASN A 57 -13.29 2.16 5.12
CA ASN A 57 -12.12 1.31 5.32
C ASN A 57 -11.65 0.61 4.03
N PRO A 58 -11.33 1.34 2.94
CA PRO A 58 -10.88 0.69 1.71
C PRO A 58 -9.49 0.10 1.88
N TRP A 59 -9.35 -1.19 1.55
CA TRP A 59 -8.09 -1.94 1.71
C TRP A 59 -7.39 -2.15 0.37
N GLY A 60 -7.91 -3.05 -0.48
CA GLY A 60 -7.31 -3.44 -1.74
C GLY A 60 -7.63 -2.51 -2.92
N ILE A 61 -6.73 -2.47 -3.91
CA ILE A 61 -6.96 -1.84 -5.22
C ILE A 61 -6.53 -2.80 -6.33
N SER A 62 -7.38 -3.03 -7.33
CA SER A 62 -7.02 -3.75 -8.55
C SER A 62 -7.58 -3.08 -9.79
N ALA A 63 -7.02 -3.41 -10.96
CA ALA A 63 -7.56 -3.01 -12.25
C ALA A 63 -6.98 -3.88 -13.35
N SER A 64 -7.74 -4.07 -14.43
CA SER A 64 -7.19 -4.52 -15.71
C SER A 64 -6.41 -3.38 -16.38
N ALA A 65 -5.87 -3.63 -17.58
CA ALA A 65 -5.22 -2.59 -18.37
C ALA A 65 -6.16 -1.44 -18.78
N THR A 66 -7.47 -1.66 -18.82
CA THR A 66 -8.46 -0.69 -19.35
C THR A 66 -9.65 -0.44 -18.43
N SER A 67 -9.77 -1.19 -17.33
CA SER A 67 -10.86 -0.98 -16.37
C SER A 67 -10.64 0.27 -15.51
N PRO A 68 -11.71 0.76 -14.86
CA PRO A 68 -11.58 1.56 -13.64
C PRO A 68 -10.80 0.80 -12.55
N MET A 69 -10.44 1.51 -11.49
CA MET A 69 -9.86 0.94 -10.26
C MET A 69 -10.98 0.33 -9.42
N TRP A 70 -10.85 -0.95 -9.10
CA TRP A 70 -11.71 -1.66 -8.14
C TRP A 70 -11.12 -1.51 -6.75
N VAL A 71 -11.94 -1.11 -5.79
CA VAL A 71 -11.55 -0.86 -4.41
C VAL A 71 -12.37 -1.74 -3.49
N SER A 72 -11.72 -2.47 -2.59
CA SER A 72 -12.38 -3.31 -1.59
C SER A 72 -12.69 -2.49 -0.35
N ASP A 73 -13.96 -2.16 -0.15
CA ASP A 73 -14.44 -1.32 0.96
C ASP A 73 -14.80 -2.22 2.16
N ASN A 74 -13.78 -2.58 2.95
CA ASN A 74 -13.90 -3.55 4.05
C ASN A 74 -15.05 -3.20 4.99
N GLY A 75 -15.13 -1.93 5.40
CA GLY A 75 -16.11 -1.43 6.37
C GLY A 75 -17.53 -1.31 5.81
N ALA A 76 -17.72 -1.47 4.50
CA ALA A 76 -19.03 -1.45 3.84
C ALA A 76 -19.43 -2.82 3.27
N GLY A 77 -18.53 -3.81 3.26
CA GLY A 77 -18.78 -5.14 2.71
C GLY A 77 -19.06 -5.18 1.22
N VAL A 78 -18.47 -4.24 0.49
CA VAL A 78 -18.64 -4.09 -0.96
C VAL A 78 -17.30 -3.86 -1.64
N THR A 79 -17.32 -3.88 -2.97
CA THR A 79 -16.30 -3.24 -3.79
C THR A 79 -16.93 -2.17 -4.65
N THR A 80 -16.33 -0.98 -4.64
CA THR A 80 -16.65 0.15 -5.49
C THR A 80 -15.64 0.28 -6.63
N LEU A 81 -15.99 1.08 -7.63
CA LEU A 81 -15.15 1.33 -8.80
C LEU A 81 -14.95 2.82 -9.00
N TYR A 82 -13.69 3.24 -9.16
CA TYR A 82 -13.32 4.63 -9.41
C TYR A 82 -12.57 4.77 -10.71
N ARG A 83 -12.94 5.79 -11.48
CA ARG A 83 -12.21 6.22 -12.66
C ARG A 83 -10.85 6.81 -12.28
N GLY A 84 -9.95 6.96 -13.25
CA GLY A 84 -8.61 7.50 -13.00
C GLY A 84 -8.58 8.88 -12.34
N ASN A 85 -9.65 9.67 -12.51
CA ASN A 85 -9.82 10.98 -11.88
C ASN A 85 -10.47 10.93 -10.49
N GLY A 86 -10.83 9.75 -9.98
CA GLY A 86 -11.53 9.58 -8.70
C GLY A 86 -13.02 9.38 -8.79
N SER A 87 -13.68 9.74 -9.90
CA SER A 87 -15.15 9.69 -9.95
C SER A 87 -15.68 8.27 -9.89
N LYS A 88 -16.69 8.03 -9.03
CA LYS A 88 -17.40 6.75 -8.94
C LYS A 88 -18.00 6.31 -10.27
N VAL A 89 -17.86 5.03 -10.57
CA VAL A 89 -18.60 4.30 -11.61
C VAL A 89 -19.88 3.75 -10.96
N PRO A 90 -21.06 3.84 -11.60
CA PRO A 90 -22.33 3.42 -11.00
C PRO A 90 -22.49 1.89 -10.97
N LEU A 91 -21.56 1.23 -10.26
CA LEU A 91 -21.55 -0.18 -9.93
C LEU A 91 -20.93 -0.31 -8.54
N THR A 92 -21.69 -0.90 -7.63
CA THR A 92 -21.21 -1.38 -6.33
C THR A 92 -21.51 -2.87 -6.31
N VAL A 93 -20.52 -3.70 -5.96
CA VAL A 93 -20.69 -5.15 -5.88
C VAL A 93 -20.60 -5.59 -4.42
N THR A 94 -21.65 -6.22 -3.91
CA THR A 94 -21.68 -6.78 -2.55
C THR A 94 -20.82 -8.04 -2.48
N ILE A 95 -20.00 -8.11 -1.43
CA ILE A 95 -19.16 -9.28 -1.13
C ILE A 95 -19.88 -10.14 -0.08
N PRO A 96 -20.16 -11.43 -0.35
CA PRO A 96 -20.83 -12.30 0.60
C PRO A 96 -19.98 -12.52 1.87
N PRO A 97 -20.60 -12.63 3.06
CA PRO A 97 -19.91 -13.03 4.28
C PRO A 97 -19.58 -14.53 4.26
N GLY A 98 -18.71 -14.96 5.18
CA GLY A 98 -18.41 -16.38 5.41
C GLY A 98 -19.62 -17.19 5.89
N ALA A 99 -19.60 -18.50 5.63
CA ALA A 99 -20.66 -19.42 6.03
C ALA A 99 -20.98 -19.35 7.54
N GLY A 100 -22.26 -19.50 7.86
CA GLY A 100 -22.74 -19.44 9.24
C GLY A 100 -22.91 -18.02 9.81
N SER A 101 -22.60 -16.98 9.03
CA SER A 101 -22.87 -15.59 9.40
C SER A 101 -24.37 -15.34 9.62
N SER A 102 -24.69 -14.47 10.58
CA SER A 102 -26.07 -14.07 10.86
C SER A 102 -26.69 -13.37 9.65
N ALA A 103 -28.01 -13.50 9.47
CA ALA A 103 -28.71 -12.81 8.38
C ALA A 103 -28.47 -11.29 8.43
N GLY A 104 -28.14 -10.70 7.29
CA GLY A 104 -27.82 -9.27 7.18
C GLY A 104 -26.36 -8.91 7.46
N THR A 105 -25.51 -9.88 7.84
CA THR A 105 -24.05 -9.67 7.89
C THR A 105 -23.53 -9.41 6.49
N LEU A 106 -22.68 -8.41 6.34
CA LEU A 106 -21.94 -8.15 5.10
C LEU A 106 -20.55 -8.79 5.21
N GLY A 107 -19.94 -9.15 4.08
CA GLY A 107 -18.56 -9.65 4.10
C GLY A 107 -17.54 -8.57 4.45
N THR A 108 -16.31 -8.99 4.69
CA THR A 108 -15.18 -8.10 5.06
C THR A 108 -14.08 -8.11 3.99
N PRO A 109 -14.31 -7.52 2.79
CA PRO A 109 -13.36 -7.61 1.69
C PRO A 109 -12.03 -6.91 2.01
N THR A 110 -10.93 -7.53 1.60
CA THR A 110 -9.57 -7.07 1.89
C THR A 110 -8.80 -6.80 0.60
N GLY A 111 -7.95 -7.74 0.15
CA GLY A 111 -7.27 -7.67 -1.13
C GLY A 111 -8.22 -7.88 -2.31
N THR A 112 -7.86 -7.34 -3.47
CA THR A 112 -8.53 -7.62 -4.75
C THR A 112 -7.50 -7.83 -5.87
N VAL A 113 -7.83 -8.65 -6.86
CA VAL A 113 -7.01 -8.87 -8.06
C VAL A 113 -7.88 -9.02 -9.31
N PHE A 114 -7.37 -8.54 -10.44
CA PHE A 114 -7.97 -8.76 -11.76
C PHE A 114 -7.51 -10.10 -12.34
N ASN A 115 -8.45 -10.92 -12.79
CA ASN A 115 -8.16 -12.13 -13.54
C ASN A 115 -7.98 -11.81 -15.04
N GLY A 116 -6.73 -11.82 -15.49
CA GLY A 116 -6.37 -11.64 -16.90
C GLY A 116 -6.72 -12.83 -17.79
N ASN A 117 -6.91 -14.01 -17.22
CA ASN A 117 -7.19 -15.24 -17.93
C ASN A 117 -8.66 -15.64 -17.76
N GLY A 118 -9.46 -15.24 -18.75
CA GLY A 118 -10.90 -15.38 -18.66
C GLY A 118 -11.45 -16.82 -18.68
N THR A 119 -10.62 -17.82 -18.91
CA THR A 119 -11.02 -19.24 -18.87
C THR A 119 -10.71 -19.89 -17.53
N GLU A 120 -9.92 -19.25 -16.69
CA GLU A 120 -9.53 -19.73 -15.37
C GLU A 120 -10.38 -19.06 -14.27
N PHE A 121 -10.27 -19.59 -13.04
CA PHE A 121 -11.00 -19.12 -11.87
C PHE A 121 -12.51 -19.04 -12.15
N ARG A 122 -13.05 -20.09 -12.78
CA ARG A 122 -14.47 -20.21 -13.17
C ARG A 122 -15.02 -18.97 -13.90
N GLY A 123 -14.15 -18.27 -14.63
CA GLY A 123 -14.46 -17.09 -15.40
C GLY A 123 -14.64 -15.79 -14.60
N ASP A 124 -14.38 -15.79 -13.29
CA ASP A 124 -14.42 -14.58 -12.48
C ASP A 124 -13.43 -13.55 -13.01
N ARG A 125 -13.90 -12.31 -13.18
CA ARG A 125 -13.08 -11.19 -13.70
C ARG A 125 -12.28 -10.52 -12.61
N PHE A 126 -12.86 -10.42 -11.42
CA PHE A 126 -12.22 -9.85 -10.25
C PHE A 126 -12.44 -10.80 -9.08
N LEU A 127 -11.38 -11.00 -8.31
CA LEU A 127 -11.36 -11.85 -7.12
C LEU A 127 -11.08 -10.98 -5.89
N PHE A 128 -11.65 -11.39 -4.77
CA PHE A 128 -11.60 -10.66 -3.50
C PHE A 128 -11.30 -11.64 -2.38
N ALA A 129 -10.28 -11.34 -1.58
CA ALA A 129 -10.08 -11.99 -0.29
C ALA A 129 -10.97 -11.33 0.77
N THR A 130 -11.26 -12.04 1.86
CA THR A 130 -12.00 -11.49 3.00
C THR A 130 -11.38 -11.90 4.33
N GLU A 131 -11.58 -11.07 5.36
CA GLU A 131 -11.21 -11.47 6.73
C GLU A 131 -12.08 -12.60 7.26
N ASP A 132 -13.24 -12.83 6.64
CA ASP A 132 -14.14 -13.95 6.91
C ASP A 132 -13.53 -15.31 6.52
N GLY A 133 -12.36 -15.33 5.86
CA GLY A 133 -11.71 -16.55 5.41
C GLY A 133 -12.28 -17.08 4.09
N THR A 134 -12.87 -16.20 3.27
CA THR A 134 -13.44 -16.54 1.96
C THR A 134 -12.66 -15.91 0.80
N ILE A 135 -12.82 -16.51 -0.37
CA ILE A 135 -12.43 -15.91 -1.65
C ILE A 135 -13.72 -15.77 -2.46
N ALA A 136 -14.05 -14.54 -2.85
CA ALA A 136 -15.22 -14.23 -3.65
C ALA A 136 -14.82 -13.81 -5.07
N GLY A 137 -15.65 -14.14 -6.05
CA GLY A 137 -15.45 -13.84 -7.46
C GLY A 137 -16.63 -13.09 -8.08
N TRP A 138 -16.34 -12.09 -8.91
CA TRP A 138 -17.34 -11.39 -9.72
C TRP A 138 -17.17 -11.70 -11.21
N LYS A 139 -18.20 -12.25 -11.84
CA LYS A 139 -18.16 -12.82 -13.20
C LYS A 139 -18.32 -11.83 -14.36
N GLY A 140 -18.43 -10.53 -14.09
CA GLY A 140 -18.62 -9.52 -15.16
C GLY A 140 -20.01 -8.91 -15.24
N ALA A 141 -20.97 -9.37 -14.44
CA ALA A 141 -22.35 -8.88 -14.45
C ALA A 141 -23.00 -8.96 -13.07
N GLY A 142 -23.97 -8.08 -12.82
CA GLY A 142 -24.70 -8.01 -11.54
C GLY A 142 -23.93 -7.27 -10.45
N THR A 143 -24.56 -7.19 -9.27
CA THR A 143 -24.11 -6.39 -8.12
C THR A 143 -23.73 -7.24 -6.92
N VAL A 144 -23.53 -8.55 -7.09
CA VAL A 144 -23.20 -9.48 -6.01
C VAL A 144 -22.12 -10.42 -6.51
N ALA A 145 -21.04 -10.57 -5.74
CA ALA A 145 -20.01 -11.58 -5.99
C ALA A 145 -20.46 -12.96 -5.49
N THR A 146 -19.83 -14.02 -5.98
CA THR A 146 -20.09 -15.41 -5.54
C THR A 146 -18.94 -15.87 -4.66
N THR A 147 -19.24 -16.57 -3.56
CA THR A 147 -18.21 -17.23 -2.75
C THR A 147 -17.66 -18.43 -3.52
N GLU A 148 -16.37 -18.41 -3.85
CA GLU A 148 -15.71 -19.47 -4.61
C GLU A 148 -14.91 -20.42 -3.69
N VAL A 149 -14.37 -19.88 -2.59
CA VAL A 149 -13.74 -20.63 -1.49
C VAL A 149 -14.30 -20.13 -0.16
N ASP A 150 -14.57 -21.05 0.77
CA ASP A 150 -15.00 -20.73 2.12
C ASP A 150 -14.22 -21.59 3.14
N ASN A 151 -13.22 -20.97 3.77
CA ASN A 151 -12.43 -21.54 4.86
C ASN A 151 -12.74 -20.85 6.20
N SER A 152 -13.96 -20.35 6.37
CA SER A 152 -14.44 -19.70 7.60
C SER A 152 -14.67 -20.68 8.76
N THR A 153 -14.77 -22.00 8.47
CA THR A 153 -15.13 -23.02 9.46
C THR A 153 -14.21 -24.26 9.44
N PRO A 154 -14.10 -24.98 10.58
CA PRO A 154 -14.61 -24.61 11.90
C PRO A 154 -13.87 -23.38 12.46
N PRO A 155 -14.55 -22.53 13.28
CA PRO A 155 -13.90 -21.37 13.84
C PRO A 155 -12.82 -21.76 14.87
N PRO A 156 -11.68 -21.03 14.92
CA PRO A 156 -11.37 -19.89 14.09
C PRO A 156 -10.91 -20.31 12.68
N GLY A 157 -11.60 -19.83 11.64
CA GLY A 157 -11.26 -20.06 10.23
C GLY A 157 -10.13 -19.16 9.73
N ALA A 158 -9.80 -19.26 8.45
CA ALA A 158 -8.79 -18.42 7.81
C ALA A 158 -9.10 -16.92 7.98
N VAL A 159 -8.07 -16.07 7.90
CA VAL A 159 -8.22 -14.61 7.77
C VAL A 159 -7.42 -14.21 6.55
N TYR A 160 -8.10 -14.04 5.42
CA TYR A 160 -7.43 -13.70 4.17
C TYR A 160 -7.28 -12.19 4.02
N LYS A 161 -6.05 -11.79 3.75
CA LYS A 161 -5.65 -10.39 3.61
C LYS A 161 -5.38 -10.07 2.14
N GLY A 162 -4.12 -9.96 1.73
CA GLY A 162 -3.74 -9.83 0.33
C GLY A 162 -4.00 -11.07 -0.53
N LEU A 163 -4.21 -10.87 -1.84
CA LEU A 163 -4.15 -11.94 -2.83
C LEU A 163 -3.54 -11.48 -4.16
N ALA A 164 -2.90 -12.41 -4.87
CA ALA A 164 -2.27 -12.17 -6.17
C ALA A 164 -2.47 -13.36 -7.10
N ILE A 165 -2.55 -13.09 -8.41
CA ILE A 165 -2.49 -14.13 -9.46
C ILE A 165 -1.08 -14.18 -10.04
N GLY A 166 -0.59 -15.37 -10.34
CA GLY A 166 0.65 -15.54 -11.09
C GLY A 166 0.71 -16.85 -11.88
N PHE A 167 1.33 -16.78 -13.06
CA PHE A 167 1.54 -17.89 -13.97
C PHE A 167 2.92 -18.51 -13.76
N ASP A 168 2.99 -19.74 -13.23
CA ASP A 168 4.25 -20.41 -12.88
C ASP A 168 5.02 -20.98 -14.09
N GLY A 169 4.48 -20.81 -15.30
CA GLY A 169 4.96 -21.43 -16.53
C GLY A 169 4.08 -22.57 -17.03
N VAL A 170 3.15 -23.05 -16.19
CA VAL A 170 2.23 -24.16 -16.48
C VAL A 170 0.77 -23.74 -16.35
N ALA A 171 0.38 -23.09 -15.26
CA ALA A 171 -1.00 -22.65 -14.99
C ALA A 171 -1.05 -21.36 -14.17
N ASP A 172 -2.19 -20.65 -14.15
CA ASP A 172 -2.36 -19.58 -13.17
C ASP A 172 -2.66 -20.16 -11.78
N HIS A 173 -2.06 -19.51 -10.80
CA HIS A 173 -2.25 -19.79 -9.39
C HIS A 173 -2.72 -18.53 -8.68
N LEU A 174 -3.56 -18.71 -7.67
CA LEU A 174 -3.99 -17.67 -6.76
C LEU A 174 -3.25 -17.84 -5.42
N TYR A 175 -2.47 -16.84 -5.05
CA TYR A 175 -1.70 -16.77 -3.81
C TYR A 175 -2.45 -15.88 -2.84
N VAL A 176 -2.74 -16.37 -1.63
CA VAL A 176 -3.58 -15.67 -0.67
C VAL A 176 -2.89 -15.62 0.68
N ALA A 177 -2.64 -14.42 1.20
CA ALA A 177 -2.04 -14.23 2.51
C ALA A 177 -3.06 -14.61 3.60
N ASN A 178 -2.82 -15.76 4.26
CA ASN A 178 -3.60 -16.26 5.37
C ASN A 178 -2.96 -15.83 6.68
N PHE A 179 -3.39 -14.67 7.17
CA PHE A 179 -2.76 -14.02 8.31
C PHE A 179 -2.87 -14.91 9.56
N ARG A 180 -4.06 -15.46 9.85
CA ARG A 180 -4.27 -16.27 11.06
C ARG A 180 -3.33 -17.46 11.15
N PHE A 181 -3.10 -18.14 10.02
CA PHE A 181 -2.30 -19.37 9.98
C PHE A 181 -0.83 -19.14 9.58
N GLY A 182 -0.45 -17.90 9.26
CA GLY A 182 0.96 -17.56 9.03
C GLY A 182 1.51 -18.06 7.69
N THR A 183 0.64 -18.29 6.71
CA THR A 183 0.99 -18.85 5.39
C THR A 183 0.48 -17.99 4.25
N VAL A 184 1.09 -18.16 3.09
CA VAL A 184 0.47 -17.85 1.80
C VAL A 184 -0.10 -19.15 1.26
N ASP A 185 -1.42 -19.23 1.19
CA ASP A 185 -2.15 -20.38 0.67
C ASP A 185 -2.23 -20.28 -0.85
N VAL A 186 -2.02 -21.40 -1.55
CA VAL A 186 -2.02 -21.44 -3.02
C VAL A 186 -3.22 -22.23 -3.52
N PHE A 187 -4.01 -21.62 -4.40
CA PHE A 187 -5.12 -22.25 -5.09
C PHE A 187 -4.80 -22.37 -6.57
N ASN A 188 -5.23 -23.46 -7.19
CA ASN A 188 -5.18 -23.60 -8.65
C ASN A 188 -6.34 -22.85 -9.34
N ALA A 189 -6.33 -22.85 -10.67
CA ALA A 189 -7.36 -22.25 -11.52
C ALA A 189 -8.82 -22.66 -11.23
N ASP A 190 -9.04 -23.81 -10.56
CA ASP A 190 -10.37 -24.32 -10.20
C ASP A 190 -10.77 -24.01 -8.74
N PHE A 191 -9.97 -23.19 -8.05
CA PHE A 191 -10.06 -22.88 -6.62
C PHE A 191 -9.81 -24.08 -5.69
N SER A 192 -9.14 -25.12 -6.17
CA SER A 192 -8.67 -26.20 -5.30
C SER A 192 -7.40 -25.75 -4.57
N GLN A 193 -7.42 -25.79 -3.24
CA GLN A 193 -6.25 -25.46 -2.44
C GLN A 193 -5.18 -26.54 -2.60
N GLY A 194 -3.96 -26.12 -2.91
CA GLY A 194 -2.78 -26.95 -3.02
C GLY A 194 -1.84 -26.73 -1.84
N ALA A 195 -0.57 -26.47 -2.15
CA ALA A 195 0.45 -26.15 -1.15
C ALA A 195 0.20 -24.78 -0.49
N SER A 196 0.89 -24.55 0.61
CA SER A 196 1.08 -23.23 1.18
C SER A 196 2.56 -23.04 1.52
N PHE A 197 2.99 -21.78 1.61
CA PHE A 197 4.38 -21.46 1.94
C PHE A 197 4.47 -20.26 2.88
N THR A 198 5.63 -20.12 3.52
CA THR A 198 5.96 -18.98 4.37
C THR A 198 7.48 -18.89 4.49
N ASP A 199 7.99 -17.82 5.09
CA ASP A 199 9.40 -17.74 5.48
C ASP A 199 9.57 -18.30 6.90
N PRO A 200 10.16 -19.50 7.08
CA PRO A 200 10.29 -20.10 8.40
C PRO A 200 11.31 -19.41 9.31
N LYS A 201 12.02 -18.38 8.81
CA LYS A 201 12.97 -17.57 9.59
C LYS A 201 12.41 -16.19 9.95
N VAL A 202 11.20 -15.86 9.53
CA VAL A 202 10.45 -14.74 10.12
C VAL A 202 10.11 -15.13 11.57
N ALA A 203 10.23 -14.17 12.49
CA ALA A 203 10.04 -14.45 13.91
C ALA A 203 8.59 -14.89 14.21
N ASP A 204 8.44 -15.79 15.19
CA ASP A 204 7.13 -16.21 15.68
C ASP A 204 6.25 -15.00 16.05
N GLY A 205 4.96 -15.10 15.72
CA GLY A 205 4.00 -14.02 15.92
C GLY A 205 3.99 -12.96 14.82
N TYR A 206 4.64 -13.23 13.68
CA TYR A 206 4.46 -12.48 12.43
C TYR A 206 3.87 -13.39 11.37
N ALA A 207 3.03 -12.83 10.50
CA ALA A 207 2.34 -13.58 9.45
C ALA A 207 2.22 -12.78 8.15
N PRO A 208 2.09 -13.43 6.99
CA PRO A 208 1.81 -12.78 5.72
C PRO A 208 0.60 -11.85 5.82
N PHE A 209 0.83 -10.56 5.63
CA PHE A 209 -0.16 -9.50 5.75
C PHE A 209 -0.65 -9.02 4.39
N ASN A 210 0.21 -9.06 3.37
CA ASN A 210 -0.18 -8.87 1.98
C ASN A 210 0.72 -9.72 1.05
N VAL A 211 0.24 -10.01 -0.15
CA VAL A 211 1.02 -10.62 -1.23
C VAL A 211 0.69 -9.92 -2.54
N GLN A 212 1.73 -9.50 -3.28
CA GLN A 212 1.58 -8.95 -4.63
C GLN A 212 2.54 -9.61 -5.61
N ASN A 213 2.05 -9.92 -6.80
CA ASN A 213 2.89 -10.32 -7.92
C ASN A 213 3.34 -9.08 -8.70
N LEU A 214 4.62 -8.73 -8.58
CA LEU A 214 5.22 -7.59 -9.25
C LEU A 214 6.35 -8.09 -10.17
N GLY A 215 6.06 -8.14 -11.47
CA GLY A 215 7.03 -8.57 -12.48
C GLY A 215 7.41 -10.05 -12.41
N GLY A 216 6.49 -10.92 -11.94
CA GLY A 216 6.74 -12.37 -11.82
C GLY A 216 7.40 -12.79 -10.50
N VAL A 217 7.54 -11.86 -9.55
CA VAL A 217 8.04 -12.12 -8.20
C VAL A 217 6.92 -11.83 -7.21
N LEU A 218 6.71 -12.74 -6.26
CA LEU A 218 5.77 -12.56 -5.16
C LEU A 218 6.46 -11.79 -4.04
N TYR A 219 6.07 -10.53 -3.85
CA TYR A 219 6.47 -9.75 -2.70
C TYR A 219 5.44 -9.97 -1.60
N VAL A 220 5.89 -10.49 -0.46
CA VAL A 220 5.06 -10.80 0.69
C VAL A 220 5.47 -9.89 1.84
N THR A 221 4.53 -9.12 2.36
CA THR A 221 4.74 -8.37 3.60
C THR A 221 4.33 -9.22 4.78
N PHE A 222 5.02 -9.09 5.91
CA PHE A 222 4.64 -9.73 7.16
C PHE A 222 4.39 -8.67 8.22
N ALA A 223 3.29 -8.80 8.95
CA ALA A 223 2.97 -7.93 10.09
C ALA A 223 2.90 -8.76 11.37
N LYS A 224 3.15 -8.09 12.50
CA LYS A 224 3.05 -8.71 13.82
C LYS A 224 1.59 -8.98 14.15
N GLN A 225 1.25 -10.14 14.66
CA GLN A 225 -0.12 -10.52 15.00
C GLN A 225 -0.51 -10.11 16.42
N ASN A 226 -1.78 -9.81 16.63
CA ASN A 226 -2.39 -9.79 17.95
C ASN A 226 -2.57 -11.22 18.50
N ALA A 227 -3.07 -11.34 19.74
CA ALA A 227 -3.22 -12.64 20.41
C ALA A 227 -4.23 -13.54 19.68
N GLU A 228 -5.27 -12.93 19.11
CA GLU A 228 -6.34 -13.56 18.35
C GLU A 228 -5.87 -13.97 16.95
N ARG A 229 -4.70 -13.50 16.48
CA ARG A 229 -4.19 -13.68 15.13
C ARG A 229 -5.14 -13.20 14.03
N HIS A 230 -6.03 -12.26 14.36
CA HIS A 230 -6.96 -11.66 13.41
C HIS A 230 -6.38 -10.36 12.83
N ASP A 231 -5.81 -9.52 13.70
CA ASP A 231 -5.34 -8.18 13.36
C ASP A 231 -3.87 -8.03 13.66
N ASP A 232 -3.26 -7.07 13.00
CA ASP A 232 -1.88 -6.72 13.26
C ASP A 232 -1.73 -5.94 14.58
N VAL A 233 -0.49 -5.89 15.06
CA VAL A 233 -0.07 -4.97 16.11
C VAL A 233 0.84 -3.95 15.46
N ALA A 234 0.28 -2.79 15.09
CA ALA A 234 1.04 -1.67 14.58
C ALA A 234 2.16 -1.24 15.55
N GLY A 235 3.25 -0.73 14.98
CA GLY A 235 4.41 -0.23 15.69
C GLY A 235 5.66 -0.22 14.81
N ARG A 236 6.54 0.76 15.04
CA ARG A 236 7.81 0.83 14.32
C ARG A 236 8.63 -0.44 14.53
N GLY A 237 9.08 -1.04 13.43
CA GLY A 237 9.79 -2.31 13.41
C GLY A 237 8.88 -3.54 13.43
N HIS A 238 7.55 -3.37 13.45
CA HIS A 238 6.61 -4.47 13.32
C HIS A 238 6.36 -4.81 11.85
N GLY A 239 7.38 -5.31 11.18
CA GLY A 239 7.16 -6.00 9.91
C GLY A 239 8.40 -6.55 9.24
N PHE A 240 8.15 -7.31 8.17
CA PHE A 240 9.14 -7.80 7.21
C PHE A 240 8.61 -7.65 5.79
N VAL A 241 9.52 -7.68 4.82
CA VAL A 241 9.20 -7.84 3.39
C VAL A 241 10.13 -8.87 2.80
N ASP A 242 9.57 -9.92 2.22
CA ASP A 242 10.29 -10.99 1.54
C ASP A 242 9.87 -11.07 0.08
N ALA A 243 10.76 -11.60 -0.76
CA ALA A 243 10.52 -11.91 -2.16
C ALA A 243 10.58 -13.43 -2.37
N PHE A 244 9.58 -13.97 -3.06
CA PHE A 244 9.45 -15.38 -3.41
C PHE A 244 9.29 -15.56 -4.92
N ASP A 245 9.67 -16.72 -5.42
CA ASP A 245 9.24 -17.16 -6.75
C ASP A 245 7.78 -17.63 -6.72
N LEU A 246 7.23 -17.94 -7.90
CA LEU A 246 5.86 -18.44 -8.04
C LEU A 246 5.67 -19.87 -7.52
N HIS A 247 6.74 -20.58 -7.19
CA HIS A 247 6.65 -21.89 -6.54
C HIS A 247 6.69 -21.79 -5.01
N GLY A 248 6.73 -20.56 -4.46
CA GLY A 248 6.80 -20.31 -3.03
C GLY A 248 8.19 -20.46 -2.42
N HIS A 249 9.25 -20.53 -3.23
CA HIS A 249 10.62 -20.53 -2.73
C HIS A 249 11.08 -19.11 -2.40
N LEU A 250 11.64 -18.93 -1.20
CA LEU A 250 12.22 -17.66 -0.79
C LEU A 250 13.42 -17.30 -1.67
N LEU A 251 13.32 -16.19 -2.39
CA LEU A 251 14.42 -15.60 -3.15
C LEU A 251 15.30 -14.73 -2.25
N ALA A 252 14.66 -13.86 -1.46
CA ALA A 252 15.37 -12.95 -0.56
C ALA A 252 14.48 -12.45 0.57
N ARG A 253 15.09 -12.25 1.76
CA ARG A 253 14.55 -11.33 2.75
C ARG A 253 15.01 -9.92 2.43
N LEU A 254 14.09 -9.05 2.02
CA LEU A 254 14.43 -7.70 1.59
C LEU A 254 14.56 -6.75 2.77
N VAL A 255 13.58 -6.76 3.67
CA VAL A 255 13.53 -5.80 4.78
C VAL A 255 13.11 -6.50 6.05
N SER A 256 13.82 -6.23 7.14
CA SER A 256 13.50 -6.74 8.48
C SER A 256 13.38 -5.58 9.44
N HIS A 257 12.21 -5.44 10.07
CA HIS A 257 11.93 -4.41 11.07
C HIS A 257 12.24 -2.99 10.54
N GLY A 258 12.90 -2.16 11.37
CA GLY A 258 13.36 -0.84 10.99
C GLY A 258 12.22 0.16 10.79
N ARG A 259 11.95 0.51 9.53
CA ARG A 259 10.90 1.48 9.15
C ARG A 259 9.56 0.81 8.85
N LEU A 260 9.50 -0.52 8.85
CA LEU A 260 8.26 -1.24 8.64
C LEU A 260 7.36 -1.11 9.86
N ASN A 261 6.08 -0.84 9.61
CA ASN A 261 5.07 -0.62 10.63
C ASN A 261 3.73 -1.13 10.08
N SER A 262 3.48 -2.44 10.27
CA SER A 262 2.40 -3.17 9.61
C SER A 262 2.39 -2.93 8.09
N PRO A 263 3.45 -3.34 7.38
CA PRO A 263 3.60 -3.05 5.96
C PRO A 263 2.53 -3.77 5.13
N TRP A 264 1.82 -3.03 4.28
CA TRP A 264 0.78 -3.58 3.40
C TRP A 264 1.00 -3.17 1.95
N GLY A 265 1.03 -1.85 1.69
CA GLY A 265 1.08 -1.30 0.34
C GLY A 265 2.38 -1.69 -0.34
N LEU A 266 2.29 -2.28 -1.54
CA LEU A 266 3.44 -2.63 -2.36
C LEU A 266 3.23 -2.07 -3.77
N ALA A 267 4.22 -1.41 -4.32
CA ALA A 267 4.24 -1.00 -5.72
C ALA A 267 5.67 -0.78 -6.20
N ILE A 268 5.93 -1.02 -7.49
CA ILE A 268 7.19 -0.55 -8.11
C ILE A 268 6.99 0.91 -8.49
N ALA A 269 7.86 1.78 -8.00
CA ALA A 269 7.79 3.20 -8.31
C ALA A 269 7.86 3.44 -9.84
N PRO A 270 6.93 4.21 -10.43
CA PRO A 270 6.92 4.44 -11.87
C PRO A 270 8.12 5.27 -12.31
N ALA A 271 8.41 5.28 -13.61
CA ALA A 271 9.55 6.02 -14.17
C ALA A 271 9.52 7.53 -13.85
N SER A 272 8.33 8.09 -13.60
CA SER A 272 8.13 9.48 -13.19
C SER A 272 8.62 9.80 -11.78
N PHE A 273 8.93 8.81 -10.93
CA PHE A 273 9.32 9.01 -9.53
C PHE A 273 10.81 9.37 -9.35
N GLY A 274 11.45 9.84 -10.42
CA GLY A 274 12.79 10.43 -10.36
C GLY A 274 13.84 9.43 -9.87
N ALA A 275 14.58 9.79 -8.82
CA ALA A 275 15.65 8.93 -8.30
C ALA A 275 15.16 7.64 -7.61
N LEU A 276 13.85 7.54 -7.37
CA LEU A 276 13.19 6.36 -6.80
C LEU A 276 12.54 5.48 -7.89
N ALA A 277 12.61 5.85 -9.17
CA ALA A 277 12.05 5.04 -10.25
C ALA A 277 12.60 3.60 -10.21
N GLY A 278 11.69 2.62 -10.23
CA GLY A 278 12.04 1.20 -10.15
C GLY A 278 12.31 0.67 -8.72
N ASP A 279 12.32 1.52 -7.69
CA ASP A 279 12.41 1.05 -6.31
C ASP A 279 11.06 0.45 -5.84
N LEU A 280 11.13 -0.51 -4.91
CA LEU A 280 9.96 -1.04 -4.20
C LEU A 280 9.45 0.01 -3.21
N LEU A 281 8.25 0.51 -3.44
CA LEU A 281 7.50 1.31 -2.48
C LEU A 281 6.79 0.37 -1.51
N VAL A 282 7.00 0.62 -0.21
CA VAL A 282 6.34 -0.08 0.89
C VAL A 282 5.55 0.94 1.71
N GLY A 283 4.22 0.85 1.64
CA GLY A 283 3.28 1.62 2.45
C GLY A 283 3.00 0.92 3.78
N ASN A 284 3.12 1.66 4.87
CA ASN A 284 2.86 1.18 6.22
C ASN A 284 1.44 1.56 6.66
N PHE A 285 0.65 0.57 7.07
CA PHE A 285 -0.65 0.83 7.67
C PHE A 285 -0.53 1.60 9.00
N GLY A 286 0.42 1.22 9.85
CA GLY A 286 0.45 1.70 11.23
C GLY A 286 0.90 3.15 11.43
N ASP A 287 1.73 3.71 10.54
CA ASP A 287 2.11 5.14 10.57
C ASP A 287 1.73 5.93 9.32
N GLY A 288 1.23 5.26 8.27
CA GLY A 288 0.84 5.93 7.04
C GLY A 288 2.00 6.38 6.15
N HIS A 289 3.24 6.04 6.50
CA HIS A 289 4.42 6.45 5.74
C HIS A 289 4.69 5.49 4.57
N ILE A 290 5.39 6.00 3.56
CA ILE A 290 5.81 5.22 2.39
C ILE A 290 7.33 5.27 2.26
N ASN A 291 7.95 4.10 2.28
CA ASN A 291 9.39 3.92 2.21
C ASN A 291 9.78 3.25 0.88
N ALA A 292 10.84 3.73 0.24
CA ALA A 292 11.39 3.16 -0.98
C ALA A 292 12.63 2.30 -0.67
N TYR A 293 12.70 1.12 -1.29
CA TYR A 293 13.79 0.15 -1.14
C TYR A 293 14.24 -0.38 -2.50
N THR A 294 15.51 -0.77 -2.64
CA THR A 294 15.96 -1.45 -3.87
C THR A 294 15.33 -2.84 -4.00
N LEU A 295 14.97 -3.26 -5.22
CA LEU A 295 14.32 -4.56 -5.45
C LEU A 295 15.25 -5.76 -5.20
N ASP A 296 16.56 -5.60 -5.41
CA ASP A 296 17.53 -6.69 -5.35
C ASP A 296 17.88 -7.11 -3.92
N LYS A 297 18.03 -6.14 -3.02
CA LYS A 297 18.59 -6.31 -1.67
C LYS A 297 17.74 -5.68 -0.58
N GLY A 298 16.67 -4.97 -0.92
CA GLY A 298 15.85 -4.24 0.04
C GLY A 298 16.61 -3.12 0.75
N ASN A 299 17.63 -2.52 0.11
CA ASN A 299 18.34 -1.40 0.73
C ASN A 299 17.42 -0.18 0.79
N PHE A 300 17.32 0.46 1.96
CA PHE A 300 16.55 1.69 2.10
C PHE A 300 17.12 2.81 1.22
N ARG A 301 16.22 3.48 0.50
CA ARG A 301 16.55 4.55 -0.46
C ARG A 301 16.08 5.90 0.06
N ALA A 302 14.78 6.02 0.33
CA ALA A 302 14.18 7.25 0.84
C ALA A 302 12.82 6.97 1.49
N GLU A 303 12.37 7.92 2.29
CA GLU A 303 10.97 8.05 2.69
C GLU A 303 10.34 9.10 1.78
N LEU A 304 9.13 8.86 1.28
CA LEU A 304 8.44 9.83 0.42
C LEU A 304 8.12 11.08 1.24
N ARG A 305 8.52 12.24 0.72
CA ARG A 305 8.29 13.54 1.38
C ARG A 305 7.21 14.33 0.69
N ASP A 306 6.35 14.95 1.47
CA ASP A 306 5.31 15.84 1.00
C ASP A 306 5.90 17.19 0.57
N VAL A 307 5.53 17.65 -0.63
CA VAL A 307 6.04 18.89 -1.23
C VAL A 307 5.56 20.15 -0.50
N VAL A 308 4.46 20.07 0.23
CA VAL A 308 3.88 21.24 0.92
C VAL A 308 4.52 21.43 2.28
N THR A 309 4.69 20.34 3.04
CA THR A 309 5.20 20.37 4.42
C THR A 309 6.71 20.12 4.52
N GLY A 310 7.31 19.46 3.53
CA GLY A 310 8.69 18.97 3.57
C GLY A 310 8.90 17.74 4.47
N GLY A 311 7.88 17.35 5.25
CA GLY A 311 7.87 16.16 6.09
C GLY A 311 7.54 14.89 5.29
N PRO A 312 7.50 13.72 5.96
CA PRO A 312 7.02 12.48 5.34
C PRO A 312 5.58 12.63 4.84
N ILE A 313 5.25 12.02 3.69
CA ILE A 313 3.85 11.72 3.38
C ILE A 313 3.31 10.84 4.51
N THR A 314 2.20 11.26 5.10
CA THR A 314 1.53 10.57 6.22
C THR A 314 0.06 10.42 5.86
N ILE A 315 -0.35 9.20 5.52
CA ILE A 315 -1.74 8.85 5.18
C ILE A 315 -2.26 7.94 6.29
N ASP A 316 -3.12 8.46 7.16
CA ASP A 316 -3.74 7.69 8.25
C ASP A 316 -4.41 6.41 7.71
N GLY A 317 -4.13 5.25 8.31
CA GLY A 317 -4.68 3.96 7.90
C GLY A 317 -4.33 3.54 6.45
N LEU A 318 -3.13 3.84 5.96
CA LEU A 318 -2.70 3.54 4.59
C LEU A 318 -2.71 2.02 4.28
N TRP A 319 -3.51 1.62 3.31
CA TRP A 319 -3.57 0.25 2.81
C TRP A 319 -2.83 0.09 1.48
N ALA A 320 -3.53 -0.09 0.37
CA ALA A 320 -2.92 -0.47 -0.89
C ALA A 320 -2.16 0.69 -1.55
N LEU A 321 -1.15 0.32 -2.33
CA LEU A 321 -0.50 1.16 -3.32
C LEU A 321 -0.64 0.48 -4.68
N ARG A 322 -0.89 1.25 -5.74
CA ARG A 322 -0.97 0.73 -7.11
C ARG A 322 -0.58 1.81 -8.12
N VAL A 323 0.39 1.54 -8.99
CA VAL A 323 0.67 2.43 -10.14
C VAL A 323 -0.54 2.45 -11.08
N GLY A 324 -0.91 3.62 -11.61
CA GLY A 324 -2.02 3.72 -12.57
C GLY A 324 -1.85 2.79 -13.77
N ASN A 325 -2.96 2.24 -14.27
CA ASN A 325 -2.94 1.22 -15.32
C ASN A 325 -2.65 1.75 -16.72
N GLY A 326 -2.57 3.07 -16.93
CA GLY A 326 -2.32 3.66 -18.25
C GLY A 326 -3.45 3.46 -19.26
N GLY A 327 -4.61 2.98 -18.80
CA GLY A 327 -5.78 2.78 -19.65
C GLY A 327 -6.32 4.11 -20.17
N PRO A 328 -7.14 4.09 -21.24
CA PRO A 328 -7.74 5.29 -21.77
C PRO A 328 -8.68 5.96 -20.77
N ALA A 329 -8.68 7.29 -20.78
CA ALA A 329 -9.66 8.07 -20.05
C ALA A 329 -11.10 7.76 -20.53
N PRO A 330 -12.11 7.82 -19.65
CA PRO A 330 -11.98 8.27 -18.26
C PRO A 330 -11.64 7.14 -17.28
N ASN A 331 -11.63 5.88 -17.71
CA ASN A 331 -11.51 4.73 -16.81
C ASN A 331 -10.09 4.55 -16.27
N GLY A 332 -9.08 4.61 -17.14
CA GLY A 332 -7.71 4.33 -16.74
C GLY A 332 -7.09 5.41 -15.86
N GLY A 333 -6.23 4.97 -14.94
CA GLY A 333 -5.44 5.83 -14.06
C GLY A 333 -4.11 6.23 -14.68
N ASP A 334 -3.57 7.37 -14.22
CA ASP A 334 -2.29 7.93 -14.69
C ASP A 334 -1.13 6.98 -14.36
N PRO A 335 -0.40 6.45 -15.36
CA PRO A 335 0.73 5.54 -15.12
C PRO A 335 1.92 6.22 -14.44
N ASN A 336 1.89 7.55 -14.29
CA ASN A 336 2.89 8.32 -13.54
C ASN A 336 2.48 8.60 -12.09
N ALA A 337 1.31 8.13 -11.66
CA ALA A 337 0.80 8.26 -10.31
C ALA A 337 0.75 6.90 -9.59
N VAL A 338 0.97 6.94 -8.28
CA VAL A 338 0.66 5.82 -7.39
C VAL A 338 -0.67 6.11 -6.71
N TYR A 339 -1.68 5.30 -7.00
CA TYR A 339 -2.97 5.33 -6.33
C TYR A 339 -2.87 4.65 -4.97
N PHE A 340 -3.62 5.15 -3.99
CA PHE A 340 -3.69 4.58 -2.67
C PHE A 340 -5.13 4.50 -2.13
N THR A 341 -5.33 3.61 -1.18
CA THR A 341 -6.52 3.50 -0.34
C THR A 341 -6.12 3.60 1.11
N ALA A 342 -7.01 4.12 1.94
CA ALA A 342 -6.75 4.25 3.35
C ALA A 342 -8.04 4.22 4.19
N GLY A 343 -7.99 3.48 5.30
CA GLY A 343 -9.01 3.45 6.35
C GLY A 343 -8.75 4.50 7.41
N ILE A 344 -9.12 5.74 7.11
CA ILE A 344 -8.84 6.90 7.99
C ILE A 344 -9.77 6.91 9.21
N ASN A 345 -9.43 7.72 10.21
CA ASN A 345 -10.25 7.94 11.41
C ASN A 345 -10.50 6.65 12.21
N GLY A 346 -9.45 5.86 12.41
CA GLY A 346 -9.56 4.54 13.05
C GLY A 346 -10.47 3.60 12.25
N GLU A 347 -10.28 3.58 10.93
CA GLU A 347 -10.97 2.71 9.99
C GLU A 347 -12.50 2.91 9.88
N GLN A 348 -13.05 4.00 10.43
CA GLN A 348 -14.49 4.29 10.31
C GLN A 348 -14.84 4.93 8.96
N ASP A 349 -13.86 5.56 8.33
CA ASP A 349 -14.00 6.32 7.10
C ASP A 349 -12.95 5.86 6.06
N GLY A 350 -13.11 6.28 4.81
CA GLY A 350 -12.24 5.89 3.72
C GLY A 350 -11.71 7.06 2.91
N LEU A 351 -10.54 6.85 2.34
CA LEU A 351 -9.90 7.75 1.41
C LEU A 351 -9.30 6.97 0.24
N PHE A 352 -9.60 7.41 -0.97
CA PHE A 352 -8.94 6.98 -2.20
C PHE A 352 -8.27 8.20 -2.83
N GLY A 353 -7.01 8.05 -3.24
CA GLY A 353 -6.23 9.19 -3.71
C GLY A 353 -5.04 8.78 -4.56
N THR A 354 -4.23 9.78 -4.92
CA THR A 354 -2.98 9.60 -5.67
C THR A 354 -1.82 10.29 -5.00
N ILE A 355 -0.63 9.76 -5.29
CA ILE A 355 0.66 10.36 -5.00
C ILE A 355 1.37 10.52 -6.34
N THR A 356 1.79 11.75 -6.62
CA THR A 356 2.56 12.09 -7.83
C THR A 356 3.87 12.76 -7.44
N ASN A 357 4.90 12.56 -8.25
CA ASN A 357 6.12 13.33 -8.12
C ASN A 357 5.80 14.80 -8.44
N ALA A 358 6.11 15.72 -7.53
CA ALA A 358 5.85 17.14 -7.71
C ALA A 358 6.87 17.84 -8.63
N GLY A 359 7.87 17.09 -9.11
CA GLY A 359 9.00 17.63 -9.85
C GLY A 359 10.01 18.32 -8.92
N SER A 360 11.22 18.53 -9.45
CA SER A 360 12.25 19.38 -8.86
C SER A 360 12.25 20.76 -9.48
#